data_AF-A0A524CA29-F1
#
_entry.id   AF-A0A524CA29-F1
#
_cell.length_a   1.000
_cell.length_b   1.000
_cell.length_c   1.000
_cell.angle_alpha   90.00
_cell.angle_beta   90.00
_cell.angle_gamma   90.00
#
_symmetry.space_group_name_H-M   'P 1'
#
loop_
_entity.id
_entity.type
_entity.pdbx_description
1 polymer ?
#
loop_
_entity_poly.entity_id
_entity_poly.type
_entity_poly.pdbx_seq_one_letter_code
_entity_poly.pdbx_strand_id
1 'polypeptide(L)'
;MNEYSVEVKDEATFVEALAMVDKQIMDGSKKSPFPISDGIIHSYLQLFFDPKRNVIYEDCGIHAYNPGKKFNPLAENVDFNLYPDTKIVIHPDSGC
;
A
#
# COMPACT_ATOMS: atom_id res chain seq x y z
N MET A 1 -0.38 3.54 15.54
CA MET A 1 -0.09 3.01 14.18
C MET A 1 -1.39 2.40 13.67
N ASN A 2 -1.86 2.78 12.48
CA ASN A 2 -3.10 2.21 11.93
C ASN A 2 -2.75 0.94 11.16
N GLU A 3 -3.55 -0.10 11.35
CA GLU A 3 -3.33 -1.40 10.72
C GLU A 3 -4.58 -1.82 9.95
N TYR A 4 -4.37 -2.29 8.73
CA TYR A 4 -5.40 -2.79 7.84
C TYR A 4 -5.07 -4.23 7.46
N SER A 5 -6.12 -5.05 7.38
CA SER A 5 -6.02 -6.42 6.90
C SER A 5 -6.97 -6.55 5.73
N VAL A 6 -6.44 -7.02 4.60
CA VAL A 6 -7.19 -7.18 3.36
C VAL A 6 -6.99 -8.60 2.85
N GLU A 7 -8.06 -9.16 2.31
CA GLU A 7 -8.00 -10.40 1.54
C GLU A 7 -7.94 -10.03 0.06
N VAL A 8 -6.98 -10.63 -0.64
CA VAL A 8 -6.71 -10.40 -2.05
C VAL A 8 -6.54 -11.74 -2.77
N LYS A 9 -6.53 -11.71 -4.10
CA LYS A 9 -6.27 -12.91 -4.91
C LYS A 9 -4.80 -13.35 -4.76
N ASP A 10 -4.52 -14.61 -5.07
CA ASP A 10 -3.17 -15.20 -4.96
C ASP A 10 -2.09 -14.48 -5.78
N GLU A 11 -2.50 -13.85 -6.87
CA GLU A 11 -1.62 -13.12 -7.80
C GLU A 11 -1.68 -11.60 -7.60
N ALA A 12 -2.25 -11.14 -6.48
CA ALA A 12 -2.44 -9.73 -6.25
C ALA A 12 -1.12 -8.99 -6.00
N THR A 13 -1.07 -7.77 -6.52
CA THR A 13 0.07 -6.85 -6.37
C THR A 13 -0.11 -5.91 -5.18
N PHE A 14 0.92 -5.10 -4.91
CA PHE A 14 0.84 -4.00 -3.94
C PHE A 14 -0.33 -3.04 -4.23
N VAL A 15 -0.55 -2.71 -5.50
CA VAL A 15 -1.61 -1.78 -5.93
C VAL A 15 -2.98 -2.33 -5.60
N GLU A 16 -3.22 -3.62 -5.85
CA GLU A 16 -4.50 -4.26 -5.55
C GLU A 16 -4.76 -4.37 -4.04
N ALA A 17 -3.72 -4.69 -3.25
CA ALA A 17 -3.82 -4.70 -1.80
C ALA A 17 -4.15 -3.30 -1.24
N LEU A 18 -3.50 -2.26 -1.76
CA LEU A 18 -3.75 -0.89 -1.34
C LEU A 18 -5.13 -0.38 -1.78
N ALA A 19 -5.58 -0.75 -2.98
CA ALA A 19 -6.93 -0.47 -3.46
C ALA A 19 -8.02 -1.12 -2.58
N MET A 20 -7.75 -2.31 -2.02
CA MET A 20 -8.65 -2.93 -1.06
C MET A 20 -8.72 -2.19 0.27
N VAL A 21 -7.62 -1.57 0.72
CA VAL A 21 -7.63 -0.66 1.88
C VAL A 21 -8.47 0.58 1.57
N ASP A 22 -8.27 1.19 0.39
CA ASP A 22 -9.08 2.34 -0.04
C ASP A 22 -10.57 1.99 -0.05
N LYS A 23 -10.93 0.81 -0.57
CA LYS A 23 -12.32 0.31 -0.55
C LYS A 23 -12.89 0.22 0.87
N GLN A 24 -12.14 -0.36 1.83
CA GLN A 24 -12.56 -0.46 3.23
C GLN A 24 -12.77 0.91 3.90
N ILE A 25 -12.03 1.93 3.46
CA ILE A 25 -12.19 3.28 3.98
C ILE A 25 -13.43 3.94 3.35
N MET A 26 -13.58 3.81 2.03
CA MET A 26 -14.70 4.43 1.28
C MET A 26 -16.05 3.83 1.65
N ASP A 27 -16.13 2.53 1.94
CA ASP A 27 -17.36 1.87 2.39
C ASP A 27 -17.67 2.07 3.88
N GLY A 28 -16.76 2.71 4.63
CA GLY A 28 -16.92 3.01 6.05
C GLY A 28 -16.61 1.84 6.99
N SER A 29 -16.15 0.70 6.48
CA SER A 29 -15.75 -0.46 7.32
C SER A 29 -14.52 -0.17 8.18
N LYS A 30 -13.66 0.77 7.76
CA LYS A 30 -12.53 1.30 8.53
C LYS A 30 -12.52 2.82 8.52
N LYS A 31 -12.04 3.40 9.62
CA LYS A 31 -11.77 4.84 9.68
C LYS A 31 -10.48 5.15 8.95
N SER A 32 -10.48 6.23 8.17
CA SER A 32 -9.26 6.82 7.65
C SER A 32 -8.54 7.60 8.76
N PRO A 33 -7.25 7.36 9.04
CA PRO A 33 -6.42 8.24 9.84
C PRO A 33 -6.08 9.57 9.18
N PHE A 34 -6.12 9.64 7.85
CA PHE A 34 -5.99 10.89 7.14
C PHE A 34 -7.39 11.45 6.83
N PRO A 35 -7.61 12.76 6.94
CA PRO A 35 -8.79 13.34 6.35
C PRO A 35 -8.67 13.17 4.83
N ILE A 36 -9.34 12.16 4.28
CA ILE A 36 -9.63 12.10 2.84
C ILE A 36 -10.61 13.25 2.63
N SER A 37 -10.06 14.46 2.45
CA SER A 37 -10.78 15.73 2.50
C SER A 37 -11.09 16.24 1.10
N ASP A 38 -12.28 16.83 0.95
CA ASP A 38 -12.85 17.69 -0.11
C ASP A 38 -11.98 18.03 -1.35
N GLY A 39 -11.36 17.04 -1.99
CA GLY A 39 -10.69 17.20 -3.29
C GLY A 39 -9.16 17.21 -3.33
N ILE A 40 -8.43 16.95 -2.24
CA ILE A 40 -6.95 16.96 -2.25
C ILE A 40 -6.36 15.55 -2.20
N ILE A 41 -6.76 14.76 -1.20
CA ILE A 41 -6.37 13.36 -1.06
C ILE A 41 -7.63 12.54 -1.29
N HIS A 42 -7.65 11.77 -2.37
CA HIS A 42 -8.80 10.96 -2.75
C HIS A 42 -8.66 9.51 -2.30
N SER A 43 -7.43 9.02 -2.14
CA SER A 43 -7.15 7.63 -1.77
C SER A 43 -5.70 7.48 -1.29
N TYR A 44 -5.38 6.38 -0.61
CA TYR A 44 -4.00 6.05 -0.24
C TYR A 44 -3.17 5.60 -1.42
N LEU A 45 -3.79 4.99 -2.43
CA LEU A 45 -3.09 4.70 -3.68
C LEU A 45 -2.48 5.97 -4.28
N GLN A 46 -3.19 7.11 -4.24
CA GLN A 46 -2.66 8.40 -4.69
C GLN A 46 -1.42 8.85 -3.90
N LEU A 47 -1.32 8.51 -2.62
CA LEU A 47 -0.21 8.94 -1.75
C LEU A 47 1.06 8.15 -1.96
N PHE A 48 0.95 6.88 -2.36
CA PHE A 48 2.10 5.95 -2.37
C PHE A 48 2.52 5.51 -3.78
N PHE A 49 1.69 5.70 -4.80
CA PHE A 49 1.91 5.13 -6.13
C PHE A 49 1.75 6.16 -7.25
N ASP A 50 2.72 6.22 -8.18
CA ASP A 50 2.63 6.95 -9.45
C ASP A 50 2.19 5.99 -10.57
N PRO A 51 0.91 6.03 -11.00
CA PRO A 51 0.41 5.16 -12.06
C PRO A 51 1.00 5.47 -13.44
N LYS A 52 1.54 6.67 -13.68
CA LYS A 52 2.13 7.02 -14.99
C LYS A 52 3.49 6.38 -15.17
N ARG A 53 4.25 6.28 -14.08
CA ARG A 53 5.59 5.67 -14.07
C ARG A 53 5.58 4.21 -13.61
N ASN A 54 4.47 3.75 -13.05
CA ASN A 54 4.31 2.44 -12.41
C ASN A 54 5.33 2.19 -11.29
N VAL A 55 5.50 3.18 -10.41
CA VAL A 55 6.46 3.13 -9.29
C VAL A 55 5.83 3.61 -8.00
N ILE A 56 6.37 3.15 -6.87
CA ILE A 56 6.13 3.78 -5.57
C ILE A 56 6.94 5.08 -5.52
N TYR A 57 6.40 6.15 -4.92
CA TYR A 57 7.13 7.41 -4.80
C TYR A 57 8.42 7.24 -3.98
N GLU A 58 9.47 7.96 -4.36
CA GLU A 58 10.82 7.84 -3.75
C GLU A 58 10.85 8.28 -2.27
N ASP A 59 9.90 9.11 -1.85
CA ASP A 59 9.71 9.57 -0.46
C ASP A 59 8.87 8.61 0.39
N CYS A 60 8.57 7.41 -0.13
CA CYS A 60 7.80 6.38 0.55
C CYS A 60 8.67 5.16 0.85
N GLY A 61 9.10 5.03 2.10
CA GLY A 61 9.78 3.85 2.59
C GLY A 61 8.81 2.67 2.72
N ILE A 62 9.08 1.58 2.00
CA ILE A 62 8.26 0.36 2.02
C ILE A 62 9.06 -0.86 2.49
N HIS A 63 8.51 -1.54 3.48
CA HIS A 63 9.05 -2.80 4.00
C HIS A 63 7.97 -3.86 3.94
N ALA A 64 8.16 -4.86 3.07
CA ALA A 64 7.17 -5.90 2.85
C ALA A 64 7.79 -7.29 3.03
N TYR A 65 7.37 -7.98 4.09
CA TYR A 65 7.88 -9.30 4.44
C TYR A 65 6.74 -10.26 4.74
N ASN A 66 6.87 -11.49 4.27
CA ASN A 66 6.00 -12.58 4.71
C ASN A 66 6.47 -13.15 6.06
N PRO A 67 5.68 -14.04 6.71
CA PRO A 67 6.07 -14.64 7.99
C PRO A 67 7.38 -15.44 7.93
N GLY A 68 7.71 -15.98 6.75
CA GLY A 68 8.99 -16.64 6.48
C GLY A 68 10.18 -15.70 6.26
N LYS A 69 10.00 -14.38 6.49
CA LYS A 69 10.99 -13.31 6.25
C LYS A 69 11.46 -13.22 4.79
N LYS A 70 10.67 -13.73 3.84
CA LYS A 70 10.90 -13.48 2.42
C LYS A 70 10.51 -12.04 2.12
N PHE A 71 11.44 -11.31 1.51
CA PHE A 71 11.25 -9.94 1.10
C PHE A 71 10.40 -9.88 -0.18
N ASN A 72 9.44 -8.96 -0.22
CA ASN A 72 8.71 -8.60 -1.43
C ASN A 72 9.36 -7.29 -1.96
N PRO A 73 9.99 -7.30 -3.14
CA PRO A 73 10.73 -6.16 -3.70
C PRO A 73 9.77 -5.13 -4.32
N LEU A 74 8.87 -4.58 -3.51
CA LEU A 74 7.79 -3.70 -3.99
C LEU A 74 8.29 -2.33 -4.44
N ALA A 75 9.38 -1.84 -3.84
CA ALA A 75 10.00 -0.58 -4.25
C ALA A 75 10.64 -0.69 -5.64
N GLU A 76 11.22 -1.85 -5.95
CA GLU A 76 11.87 -2.12 -7.23
C GLU A 76 10.90 -2.65 -8.29
N ASN A 77 9.83 -3.33 -7.89
CA ASN A 77 8.83 -3.93 -8.77
C ASN A 77 7.44 -3.90 -8.13
N VAL A 78 6.64 -2.90 -8.51
CA VAL A 78 5.26 -2.72 -8.03
C VAL A 78 4.34 -3.86 -8.47
N ASP A 79 4.63 -4.49 -9.61
CA ASP A 79 3.86 -5.61 -10.16
C ASP A 79 4.24 -6.96 -9.53
N PHE A 80 5.07 -6.95 -8.48
CA PHE A 80 5.42 -8.17 -7.77
C PHE A 80 4.19 -8.77 -7.06
N ASN A 81 3.89 -10.02 -7.37
CA ASN A 81 2.83 -10.77 -6.69
C ASN A 81 3.18 -10.97 -5.22
N LEU A 82 2.31 -10.50 -4.33
CA LEU A 82 2.53 -10.57 -2.90
C LEU A 82 2.61 -12.03 -2.44
N TYR A 83 3.60 -12.33 -1.59
CA TYR A 83 3.58 -13.60 -0.89
C TYR A 83 2.39 -13.64 0.09
N PRO A 84 1.84 -14.83 0.39
CA PRO A 84 0.81 -14.99 1.41
C PRO A 84 1.22 -14.41 2.76
N ASP A 85 0.25 -13.84 3.47
CA ASP A 85 0.40 -13.24 4.80
C ASP A 85 1.47 -12.13 4.87
N THR A 86 1.77 -11.49 3.74
CA THR A 86 2.74 -10.39 3.69
C THR A 86 2.27 -9.24 4.56
N LYS A 87 3.13 -8.80 5.48
CA LYS A 87 2.98 -7.55 6.21
C LYS A 87 3.72 -6.45 5.46
N ILE A 88 2.99 -5.41 5.08
CA ILE A 88 3.52 -4.22 4.41
C ILE A 88 3.52 -3.07 5.40
N VAL A 89 4.69 -2.49 5.64
CA VAL A 89 4.88 -1.29 6.45
C VAL A 89 5.30 -0.17 5.53
N ILE A 90 4.50 0.89 5.49
CA ILE A 90 4.76 2.10 4.71
C ILE A 90 5.04 3.24 5.69
N HIS A 91 6.06 4.02 5.41
CA HIS A 91 6.45 5.18 6.22
C HIS A 91 7.01 6.28 5.31
N PRO A 92 6.93 7.55 5.72
CA PRO A 92 7.65 8.61 5.05
C PRO A 92 9.15 8.31 5.09
N ASP A 93 9.79 8.30 3.93
CA ASP A 93 11.25 8.29 3.82
C ASP A 93 11.68 9.69 3.38
N SER A 94 12.49 10.35 4.20
CA SER A 94 12.87 11.74 3.93
C SER A 94 13.93 11.84 2.82
N GLY A 95 14.47 10.70 2.38
CA GLY A 95 15.82 10.66 1.82
C GLY A 95 16.85 11.07 2.87
N CYS A 96 18.02 10.44 2.89
CA CYS A 96 19.13 10.94 3.69
C CYS A 96 19.66 12.27 3.16
#